data_AF-A0A3B1BE15-F1
#
_entry.id   AF-A0A3B1BE15-F1
#
_cell.length_a   1.000
_cell.length_b   1.000
_cell.length_c   1.000
_cell.angle_alpha   90.00
_cell.angle_beta   90.00
_cell.angle_gamma   90.00
#
_symmetry.space_group_name_H-M   'P 1'
#
loop_
_entity.id
_entity.type
_entity.pdbx_description
1 polymer ?
#
loop_
_entity_poly.entity_id
_entity_poly.type
_entity_poly.pdbx_seq_one_letter_code
_entity_poly.pdbx_strand_id
1 'polypeptide(L)'
;ALRAHTLFQRNVDYIVKDNEVIIVDEFTGRTMPGRRWSDGLHQAVEAKEGVQVQNENQTLAAITFQNFFRLYGKLAGMTGTADTEAFEFQQIYSLEVIVIPTSKAVARKDHADLVFLTPEEKFAAIVEDVKDCRQRQQPVLVGTASIETSEYLSDLLDKQNIKHNVLNAKFHQKEAQIIAQAGAPGAITIATNMAGRGTDIVLGGNLEVELAEAGDISEDKRQQMTTDWQKHHDTVLAAGGLHVVGTERHESRRVDNQLRGRSGRQGDPGSSRFYLSLKDNLMRIFASDRVSGLMQKLGMEKGEAIEHPWVNKAIENAQRKVEGHNFDIRKNLLEYDDVANDQRKVIYGQRAELMETDDVSESITAMREAVVNEVISTYIPPESLEEMWDVAGLEKAMADEFMLSIPIQQWLDEDDDLHEETLRKRILEAMEQSYFEKEAMVGKSVLRHFEKAVMLKVLDEQWKDHLGMMDHLRQGIHLRGYAQKNPKQEYKREAFELFSQMLERVKREVVEMLSKIQIQAEEDVAAIDEQRRSTAPVSYRHDEIASPTAGEAPDEAKAVAEDAEKPFVREGRKVGRNEPCPCGSGKKYKQCHGRLA
;
A
#
# COMPACT_ATOMS: atom_id res chain seq x y z
N ALA A 1 26.91 -5.81 2.96
CA ALA A 1 28.17 -6.42 3.45
C ALA A 1 28.66 -5.86 4.79
N LEU A 2 29.10 -4.59 4.89
CA LEU A 2 29.64 -4.03 6.15
C LEU A 2 28.66 -4.15 7.33
N ARG A 3 27.40 -3.74 7.15
CA ARG A 3 26.35 -3.88 8.20
C ARG A 3 26.20 -5.35 8.65
N ALA A 4 26.14 -6.29 7.70
CA ALA A 4 26.07 -7.72 8.00
C ALA A 4 27.28 -8.21 8.83
N HIS A 5 28.49 -7.70 8.55
CA HIS A 5 29.69 -8.06 9.29
C HIS A 5 29.75 -7.44 10.69
N THR A 6 29.41 -6.15 10.84
CA THR A 6 29.68 -5.39 12.06
C THR A 6 28.50 -5.25 13.00
N LEU A 7 27.27 -5.23 12.48
CA LEU A 7 26.06 -4.97 13.28
C LEU A 7 25.28 -6.25 13.57
N PHE A 8 25.28 -7.22 12.64
CA PHE A 8 24.50 -8.46 12.77
C PHE A 8 25.37 -9.61 13.28
N GLN A 9 25.04 -10.09 14.47
CA GLN A 9 25.77 -11.12 15.21
C GLN A 9 25.05 -12.47 15.11
N ARG A 10 25.82 -13.49 14.73
CA ARG A 10 25.34 -14.87 14.73
C ARG A 10 25.03 -15.33 16.15
N ASN A 11 23.92 -16.05 16.30
CA ASN A 11 23.30 -16.49 17.56
C ASN A 11 22.69 -15.39 18.43
N VAL A 12 22.59 -14.16 17.92
CA VAL A 12 21.87 -13.06 18.58
C VAL A 12 20.76 -12.57 17.66
N ASP A 13 21.13 -12.04 16.50
CA ASP A 13 20.17 -11.48 15.54
C ASP A 13 19.65 -12.54 14.55
N TYR A 14 20.41 -13.63 14.38
CA TYR A 14 20.06 -14.75 13.52
C TYR A 14 20.83 -16.01 13.88
N ILE A 15 20.35 -17.14 13.40
CA ILE A 15 21.05 -18.42 13.43
C ILE A 15 21.21 -18.95 12.00
N VAL A 16 22.19 -19.83 11.81
CA VAL A 16 22.35 -20.58 10.57
C VAL A 16 21.94 -22.02 10.86
N LYS A 17 20.89 -22.50 10.20
CA LYS A 17 20.36 -23.86 10.38
C LYS A 17 19.97 -24.42 9.01
N ASP A 18 20.29 -25.68 8.76
CA ASP A 18 19.97 -26.38 7.50
C ASP A 18 20.44 -25.64 6.23
N ASN A 19 21.60 -24.96 6.33
CA ASN A 19 22.15 -24.12 5.27
C ASN A 19 21.21 -22.96 4.86
N GLU A 20 20.47 -22.41 5.81
CA GLU A 20 19.67 -21.19 5.66
C GLU A 20 19.91 -20.24 6.85
N VAL A 21 19.82 -18.93 6.59
CA VAL A 21 19.87 -17.90 7.61
C VAL A 21 18.47 -17.66 8.15
N ILE A 22 18.26 -17.88 9.45
CA ILE A 22 16.96 -17.70 10.12
C ILE A 22 17.09 -16.56 11.11
N ILE A 23 16.26 -15.52 10.95
CA ILE A 23 16.25 -14.34 11.82
C ILE A 23 15.76 -14.75 13.22
N VAL A 24 16.39 -14.21 14.25
CA VAL A 24 15.95 -14.34 15.64
C VAL A 24 15.36 -13.00 16.07
N ASP A 25 14.14 -13.03 16.61
CA ASP A 25 13.50 -11.86 17.19
C ASP A 25 14.23 -11.45 18.46
N GLU A 26 14.72 -10.21 18.50
CA GLU A 26 15.50 -9.64 19.61
C GLU A 26 14.69 -9.58 20.93
N PHE A 27 13.36 -9.46 20.85
CA PHE A 27 12.51 -9.34 22.04
C PHE A 27 12.04 -10.68 22.58
N THR A 28 11.77 -11.65 21.70
CA THR A 28 11.20 -12.94 22.08
C THR A 28 12.22 -14.09 22.07
N GLY A 29 13.38 -13.91 21.44
CA GLY A 29 14.38 -14.96 21.22
C GLY A 29 13.91 -16.09 20.30
N ARG A 30 12.74 -15.93 19.65
CA ARG A 30 12.16 -16.93 18.76
C ARG A 30 12.76 -16.80 17.36
N THR A 31 13.00 -17.95 16.74
CA THR A 31 13.36 -18.02 15.32
C THR A 31 12.16 -17.66 14.47
N MET A 32 12.34 -16.79 13.48
CA MET A 32 11.33 -16.36 12.51
C MET A 32 11.62 -16.98 11.13
N PRO A 33 11.26 -18.27 10.91
CA PRO A 33 11.45 -18.91 9.61
C PRO A 33 10.61 -18.22 8.52
N GLY A 34 11.16 -18.09 7.32
CA GLY A 34 10.51 -17.44 6.18
C GLY A 34 10.63 -15.92 6.12
N ARG A 35 11.02 -15.26 7.21
CA ARG A 35 11.34 -13.82 7.20
C ARG A 35 12.77 -13.59 6.73
N ARG A 36 12.94 -12.56 5.90
CA ARG A 36 14.23 -12.15 5.35
C ARG A 36 14.40 -10.65 5.56
N TRP A 37 15.63 -10.20 5.80
CA TRP A 37 15.92 -8.77 5.78
C TRP A 37 15.93 -8.28 4.33
N SER A 38 15.35 -7.10 4.09
CA SER A 38 15.32 -6.46 2.78
C SER A 38 16.71 -5.94 2.36
N ASP A 39 16.78 -5.41 1.13
CA ASP A 39 17.88 -4.55 0.66
C ASP A 39 19.24 -5.24 0.55
N GLY A 40 19.24 -6.48 0.07
CA GLY A 40 20.46 -7.30 -0.03
C GLY A 40 21.11 -7.63 1.32
N LEU A 41 20.52 -7.23 2.46
CA LEU A 41 21.12 -7.43 3.77
C LEU A 41 21.13 -8.91 4.14
N HIS A 42 20.04 -9.61 3.85
CA HIS A 42 19.95 -11.05 4.10
C HIS A 42 20.92 -11.83 3.23
N GLN A 43 21.04 -11.48 1.95
CA GLN A 43 22.04 -12.03 1.03
C GLN A 43 23.46 -11.72 1.51
N ALA A 44 23.70 -10.53 2.06
CA ALA A 44 24.99 -10.18 2.64
C ALA A 44 25.32 -10.99 3.91
N VAL A 45 24.31 -11.38 4.71
CA VAL A 45 24.49 -12.29 5.84
C VAL A 45 24.69 -13.74 5.35
N GLU A 46 23.94 -14.19 4.36
CA GLU A 46 24.13 -15.49 3.69
C GLU A 46 25.56 -15.61 3.14
N ALA A 47 26.03 -14.59 2.42
CA ALA A 47 27.39 -14.54 1.89
C ALA A 47 28.45 -14.49 3.00
N LYS A 48 28.21 -13.71 4.07
CA LYS A 48 29.09 -13.66 5.26
C LYS A 48 29.27 -15.03 5.90
N GLU A 49 28.20 -15.81 5.98
CA GLU A 49 28.18 -17.11 6.65
C GLU A 49 28.50 -18.28 5.70
N GLY A 50 28.79 -18.00 4.42
CA GLY A 50 29.11 -19.02 3.41
C GLY A 50 27.91 -19.90 3.02
N VAL A 51 26.70 -19.41 3.24
CA VAL A 51 25.44 -20.08 2.91
C VAL A 51 25.10 -19.84 1.43
N GLN A 52 24.28 -20.71 0.83
CA GLN A 52 23.79 -20.49 -0.53
C GLN A 52 23.00 -19.17 -0.57
N VAL A 53 23.55 -18.18 -1.27
CA VAL A 53 22.90 -16.88 -1.47
C VAL A 53 21.69 -17.10 -2.36
N GLN A 54 20.49 -16.87 -1.85
CA GLN A 54 19.31 -16.95 -2.71
C GLN A 54 19.12 -15.64 -3.47
N ASN A 55 18.43 -15.72 -4.61
CA ASN A 55 18.16 -14.55 -5.45
C ASN A 55 17.46 -13.44 -4.65
N GLU A 56 17.80 -12.20 -4.96
CA GLU A 56 17.18 -11.02 -4.37
C GLU A 56 15.73 -10.88 -4.85
N ASN A 57 14.85 -10.45 -3.94
CA ASN A 57 13.51 -10.04 -4.34
C ASN A 57 13.65 -8.68 -5.03
N GLN A 58 13.34 -8.63 -6.32
CA GLN A 58 13.40 -7.40 -7.10
C GLN A 58 12.00 -6.79 -7.23
N THR A 59 11.90 -5.48 -7.06
CA THR A 59 10.67 -4.72 -7.32
C THR A 59 10.34 -4.74 -8.82
N LEU A 60 9.34 -5.52 -9.23
CA LEU A 60 8.87 -5.53 -10.62
C LEU A 60 7.91 -4.38 -10.92
N ALA A 61 7.05 -4.06 -9.95
CA ALA A 61 6.11 -2.95 -10.02
C ALA A 61 5.72 -2.54 -8.60
N ALA A 62 5.63 -1.24 -8.36
CA ALA A 62 5.13 -0.67 -7.12
C ALA A 62 4.33 0.60 -7.43
N ILE A 63 3.34 0.91 -6.61
CA ILE A 63 2.61 2.18 -6.63
C ILE A 63 2.04 2.45 -5.24
N THR A 64 2.16 3.69 -4.75
CA THR A 64 1.50 4.08 -3.51
C THR A 64 -0.02 4.21 -3.70
N PHE A 65 -0.81 3.99 -2.64
CA PHE A 65 -2.25 4.22 -2.70
C PHE A 65 -2.59 5.66 -3.11
N GLN A 66 -1.79 6.63 -2.67
CA GLN A 66 -1.93 8.04 -3.03
C GLN A 66 -1.88 8.22 -4.54
N ASN A 67 -0.82 7.76 -5.19
CA ASN A 67 -0.68 7.90 -6.64
C ASN A 67 -1.62 6.96 -7.42
N PHE A 68 -1.96 5.80 -6.87
CA PHE A 68 -2.95 4.90 -7.47
C PHE A 68 -4.35 5.54 -7.57
N PHE A 69 -4.87 6.11 -6.48
CA PHE A 69 -6.19 6.75 -6.51
C PHE A 69 -6.22 8.03 -7.35
N ARG A 70 -5.08 8.71 -7.54
CA ARG A 70 -4.95 9.87 -8.44
C ARG A 70 -5.12 9.52 -9.92
N LEU A 71 -5.02 8.25 -10.32
CA LEU A 71 -5.24 7.81 -11.70
C LEU A 71 -6.73 7.86 -12.10
N TYR A 72 -7.64 7.83 -11.14
CA TYR A 72 -9.07 7.82 -11.41
C TYR A 72 -9.54 9.20 -11.88
N GLY A 73 -10.17 9.26 -13.06
CA GLY A 73 -10.71 10.53 -13.59
C GLY A 73 -11.79 11.17 -12.72
N LYS A 74 -12.42 10.40 -11.81
CA LYS A 74 -13.28 10.91 -10.75
C LYS A 74 -13.02 10.13 -9.47
N LEU A 75 -12.67 10.84 -8.40
CA LEU A 75 -12.45 10.29 -7.07
C LEU A 75 -13.45 10.89 -6.08
N ALA A 76 -14.05 10.04 -5.24
CA ALA A 76 -14.92 10.44 -4.15
C ALA A 76 -14.82 9.41 -3.02
N GLY A 77 -15.08 9.84 -1.79
CA GLY A 77 -15.04 8.98 -0.62
C GLY A 77 -16.12 9.36 0.39
N MET A 78 -16.44 8.42 1.28
CA MET A 78 -17.35 8.65 2.41
C MET A 78 -16.76 8.10 3.69
N THR A 79 -16.87 8.87 4.77
CA THR A 79 -16.44 8.45 6.11
C THR A 79 -17.07 9.38 7.14
N GLY A 80 -17.29 8.88 8.36
CA GLY A 80 -17.84 9.68 9.46
C GLY A 80 -16.83 10.63 10.11
N THR A 81 -15.55 10.57 9.74
CA THR A 81 -14.46 11.26 10.45
C THR A 81 -13.41 11.85 9.50
N ALA A 82 -13.81 12.38 8.35
CA ALA A 82 -12.86 13.01 7.39
C ALA A 82 -12.43 14.42 7.79
N ASP A 83 -13.22 15.11 8.63
CA ASP A 83 -13.05 16.54 8.91
C ASP A 83 -11.66 16.90 9.47
N THR A 84 -11.09 16.03 10.32
CA THR A 84 -9.74 16.24 10.87
C THR A 84 -8.64 16.19 9.81
N GLU A 85 -8.85 15.41 8.75
CA GLU A 85 -7.89 15.18 7.66
C GLU A 85 -8.24 15.99 6.41
N ALA A 86 -9.18 16.94 6.49
CA ALA A 86 -9.66 17.69 5.33
C ALA A 86 -8.53 18.37 4.57
N PHE A 87 -7.55 18.91 5.30
CA PHE A 87 -6.37 19.52 4.70
C PHE A 87 -5.51 18.51 3.93
N GLU A 88 -5.30 17.30 4.48
CA GLU A 88 -4.54 16.24 3.79
C GLU A 88 -5.27 15.75 2.53
N PHE A 89 -6.60 15.55 2.61
CA PHE A 89 -7.42 15.19 1.45
C PHE A 89 -7.33 16.23 0.34
N GLN A 90 -7.39 17.52 0.69
CA GLN A 90 -7.24 18.60 -0.27
C GLN A 90 -5.84 18.64 -0.87
N GLN A 91 -4.78 18.48 -0.07
CA GLN A 91 -3.40 18.55 -0.56
C GLN A 91 -3.00 17.37 -1.45
N ILE A 92 -3.37 16.15 -1.07
CA ILE A 92 -2.93 14.94 -1.76
C ILE A 92 -3.85 14.61 -2.94
N TYR A 93 -5.17 14.72 -2.74
CA TYR A 93 -6.17 14.25 -3.69
C TYR A 93 -7.00 15.37 -4.31
N SER A 94 -6.79 16.64 -3.90
CA SER A 94 -7.67 17.76 -4.29
C SER A 94 -9.14 17.49 -3.97
N LEU A 95 -9.39 16.79 -2.86
CA LEU A 95 -10.73 16.44 -2.39
C LEU A 95 -11.16 17.38 -1.26
N GLU A 96 -12.26 18.08 -1.50
CA GLU A 96 -12.94 18.84 -0.46
C GLU A 96 -13.73 17.91 0.47
N VAL A 97 -13.65 18.18 1.77
CA VAL A 97 -14.44 17.46 2.78
C VAL A 97 -15.64 18.30 3.15
N ILE A 98 -16.83 17.74 2.93
CA ILE A 98 -18.11 18.37 3.29
C ILE A 98 -18.72 17.59 4.45
N VAL A 99 -18.94 18.27 5.58
CA VAL A 99 -19.62 17.69 6.73
C VAL A 99 -21.12 17.69 6.50
N ILE A 100 -21.68 16.52 6.21
CA ILE A 100 -23.12 16.34 6.02
C ILE A 100 -23.82 16.32 7.41
N PRO A 101 -24.86 17.14 7.62
CA PRO A 101 -25.64 17.12 8.86
C PRO A 101 -26.23 15.73 9.13
N THR A 102 -26.27 15.32 10.40
CA THR A 102 -26.89 14.06 10.80
C THR A 102 -28.40 14.11 10.62
N SER A 103 -29.03 12.97 10.30
CA SER A 103 -30.49 12.90 10.13
C SER A 103 -31.27 13.25 11.40
N LYS A 104 -30.68 12.97 12.57
CA LYS A 104 -31.21 13.31 13.89
C LYS A 104 -30.09 13.92 14.73
N ALA A 105 -30.45 14.76 15.70
CA ALA A 105 -29.48 15.36 16.62
C ALA A 105 -28.80 14.28 17.47
N VAL A 106 -27.47 14.37 17.62
CA VAL A 106 -26.69 13.41 18.41
C VAL A 106 -26.99 13.62 19.90
N ALA A 107 -27.51 12.59 20.57
CA ALA A 107 -27.83 12.60 22.00
C ALA A 107 -26.76 11.93 22.88
N ARG A 108 -25.64 11.48 22.27
CA ARG A 108 -24.54 10.80 22.97
C ARG A 108 -23.87 11.73 23.98
N LYS A 109 -23.60 11.20 25.17
CA LYS A 109 -22.84 11.88 26.24
C LYS A 109 -21.38 11.41 26.23
N ASP A 110 -20.47 12.27 25.77
CA ASP A 110 -19.04 12.00 25.82
C ASP A 110 -18.47 12.49 27.15
N HIS A 111 -18.15 11.55 28.06
CA HIS A 111 -17.57 11.86 29.37
C HIS A 111 -16.08 12.22 29.24
N ALA A 112 -15.56 12.93 30.25
CA ALA A 112 -14.13 13.20 30.34
C ALA A 112 -13.33 11.91 30.56
N ASP A 113 -12.06 11.93 30.15
CA ASP A 113 -11.16 10.79 30.33
C ASP A 113 -10.80 10.64 31.82
N LEU A 114 -10.67 9.38 32.26
CA LEU A 114 -10.18 9.04 33.58
C LEU A 114 -8.72 8.58 33.48
N VAL A 115 -7.82 9.28 34.15
CA VAL A 115 -6.37 8.98 34.09
C VAL A 115 -5.88 8.40 35.41
N PHE A 116 -5.25 7.23 35.32
CA PHE A 116 -4.72 6.44 36.43
C PHE A 116 -3.18 6.41 36.42
N LEU A 117 -2.58 6.15 37.59
CA LEU A 117 -1.13 6.02 37.71
C LEU A 117 -0.63 4.73 37.05
N THR A 118 -1.38 3.63 37.22
CA THR A 118 -0.97 2.30 36.79
C THR A 118 -2.00 1.63 35.89
N PRO A 119 -1.58 0.75 34.96
CA PRO A 119 -2.50 -0.03 34.13
C PRO A 119 -3.43 -0.92 34.97
N GLU A 120 -2.93 -1.45 36.09
CA GLU A 120 -3.72 -2.31 36.98
C GLU A 120 -4.93 -1.58 37.57
N GLU A 121 -4.74 -0.33 38.03
CA GLU A 121 -5.83 0.53 38.51
C GLU A 121 -6.82 0.88 37.39
N LYS A 122 -6.29 1.21 36.20
CA LYS A 122 -7.10 1.50 35.01
C LYS A 122 -8.04 0.34 34.67
N PHE A 123 -7.51 -0.88 34.58
CA PHE A 123 -8.30 -2.06 34.23
C PHE A 123 -9.26 -2.47 35.34
N ALA A 124 -8.90 -2.29 36.62
CA ALA A 124 -9.83 -2.50 37.73
C ALA A 124 -11.04 -1.54 37.63
N ALA A 125 -10.80 -0.27 37.31
CA ALA A 125 -11.87 0.72 37.12
C ALA A 125 -12.76 0.38 35.91
N ILE A 126 -12.18 -0.07 34.79
CA ILE A 126 -12.93 -0.53 33.61
C ILE A 126 -13.85 -1.71 33.98
N VAL A 127 -13.34 -2.70 34.74
CA VAL A 127 -14.13 -3.87 35.14
C VAL A 127 -15.31 -3.47 36.04
N GLU A 128 -15.12 -2.55 36.98
CA GLU A 128 -16.23 -2.05 37.82
C GLU A 128 -17.27 -1.26 37.01
N ASP A 129 -16.85 -0.45 36.03
CA ASP A 129 -17.76 0.27 35.12
C ASP A 129 -18.59 -0.69 34.25
N VAL A 130 -17.93 -1.71 33.66
CA VAL A 130 -18.59 -2.78 32.89
C VAL A 130 -19.60 -3.54 33.75
N LYS A 131 -19.26 -3.81 35.01
CA LYS A 131 -20.11 -4.51 35.96
C LYS A 131 -21.34 -3.68 36.34
N ASP A 132 -21.19 -2.38 36.60
CA ASP A 132 -22.31 -1.47 36.84
C ASP A 132 -23.26 -1.38 35.63
N CYS A 133 -22.69 -1.21 34.43
CA CYS A 133 -23.46 -1.18 33.19
C CYS A 133 -24.28 -2.46 33.01
N ARG A 134 -23.67 -3.63 33.22
CA ARG A 134 -24.35 -4.92 33.14
C ARG A 134 -25.47 -5.06 34.17
N GLN A 135 -25.27 -4.59 35.41
CA GLN A 135 -26.32 -4.60 36.44
C GLN A 135 -27.55 -3.79 36.00
N ARG A 136 -27.34 -2.66 35.30
CA ARG A 136 -28.40 -1.82 34.73
C ARG A 136 -28.90 -2.29 33.35
N GLN A 137 -28.47 -3.46 32.87
CA GLN A 137 -28.78 -4.00 31.53
C GLN A 137 -28.30 -3.11 30.37
N GLN A 138 -27.31 -2.25 30.60
CA GLN A 138 -26.72 -1.40 29.59
C GLN A 138 -25.65 -2.18 28.78
N PRO A 139 -25.74 -2.22 27.44
CA PRO A 139 -24.72 -2.86 26.60
C PRO A 139 -23.42 -2.06 26.60
N VAL A 140 -22.28 -2.75 26.55
CA VAL A 140 -20.94 -2.15 26.62
C VAL A 140 -20.04 -2.62 25.47
N LEU A 141 -19.39 -1.66 24.81
CA LEU A 141 -18.33 -1.89 23.83
C LEU A 141 -16.96 -1.48 24.39
N VAL A 142 -16.17 -2.52 24.68
CA VAL A 142 -14.74 -2.68 24.97
C VAL A 142 -13.70 -2.31 23.89
N GLY A 143 -13.32 -1.06 23.65
CA GLY A 143 -12.27 -0.76 22.65
C GLY A 143 -10.84 -0.83 23.20
N THR A 144 -10.04 -1.79 22.74
CA THR A 144 -8.61 -1.95 23.09
C THR A 144 -7.70 -1.69 21.88
N ALA A 145 -6.41 -1.39 22.07
CA ALA A 145 -5.50 -1.19 20.93
C ALA A 145 -4.74 -2.44 20.48
N SER A 146 -4.73 -3.51 21.27
CA SER A 146 -3.95 -4.71 20.97
C SER A 146 -4.68 -5.99 21.38
N ILE A 147 -4.34 -7.10 20.74
CA ILE A 147 -4.89 -8.42 21.09
C ILE A 147 -4.50 -8.78 22.53
N GLU A 148 -3.26 -8.53 22.93
CA GLU A 148 -2.78 -8.80 24.29
C GLU A 148 -3.62 -8.07 25.35
N THR A 149 -3.96 -6.80 25.12
CA THR A 149 -4.79 -6.03 26.05
C THR A 149 -6.25 -6.49 26.05
N SER A 150 -6.77 -7.00 24.92
CA SER A 150 -8.09 -7.66 24.88
C SER A 150 -8.14 -8.95 25.68
N GLU A 151 -7.16 -9.84 25.50
CA GLU A 151 -7.08 -11.11 26.23
C GLU A 151 -6.88 -10.86 27.72
N TYR A 152 -6.04 -9.89 28.09
CA TYR A 152 -5.86 -9.49 29.49
C TYR A 152 -7.16 -8.99 30.13
N LEU A 153 -7.94 -8.15 29.42
CA LEU A 153 -9.24 -7.69 29.92
C LEU A 153 -10.27 -8.84 29.98
N SER A 154 -10.24 -9.74 29.00
CA SER A 154 -11.08 -10.95 28.96
C SER A 154 -10.86 -11.82 30.20
N ASP A 155 -9.61 -12.12 30.54
CA ASP A 155 -9.24 -12.86 31.74
C ASP A 155 -9.73 -12.20 33.03
N LEU A 156 -9.70 -10.86 33.10
CA LEU A 156 -10.20 -10.12 34.27
C LEU A 156 -11.72 -10.20 34.40
N LEU A 157 -12.45 -10.14 33.28
CA LEU A 157 -13.91 -10.29 33.27
C LEU A 157 -14.33 -11.74 33.60
N ASP A 158 -13.59 -12.74 33.12
CA ASP A 158 -13.84 -14.15 33.44
C ASP A 158 -13.66 -14.44 34.93
N LYS A 159 -12.61 -13.87 35.57
CA LYS A 159 -12.44 -13.95 37.03
C LYS A 159 -13.62 -13.38 37.81
N GLN A 160 -14.38 -12.46 37.23
CA GLN A 160 -15.58 -11.87 37.82
C GLN A 160 -16.88 -12.55 37.35
N ASN A 161 -16.80 -13.66 36.60
CA ASN A 161 -17.94 -14.36 36.00
C ASN A 161 -18.83 -13.45 35.12
N ILE A 162 -18.18 -12.55 34.36
CA ILE A 162 -18.84 -11.65 33.42
C ILE A 162 -18.75 -12.24 32.02
N LYS A 163 -19.87 -12.77 31.50
CA LYS A 163 -19.95 -13.25 30.12
C LYS A 163 -19.73 -12.10 29.15
N HIS A 164 -18.79 -12.28 28.24
CA HIS A 164 -18.41 -11.29 27.24
C HIS A 164 -17.97 -11.99 25.95
N ASN A 165 -17.85 -11.23 24.86
CA ASN A 165 -17.29 -11.71 23.59
C ASN A 165 -16.04 -10.92 23.24
N VAL A 166 -15.04 -11.56 22.62
CA VAL A 166 -13.79 -10.93 22.19
C VAL A 166 -13.67 -11.00 20.67
N LEU A 167 -13.31 -9.87 20.05
CA LEU A 167 -13.15 -9.71 18.61
C LEU A 167 -11.74 -9.25 18.30
N ASN A 168 -10.97 -10.13 17.65
CA ASN A 168 -9.53 -9.97 17.43
C ASN A 168 -9.17 -9.69 15.95
N ALA A 169 -10.15 -9.31 15.11
CA ALA A 169 -10.01 -9.06 13.67
C ALA A 169 -9.52 -10.27 12.84
N LYS A 170 -9.71 -11.51 13.33
CA LYS A 170 -9.27 -12.74 12.65
C LYS A 170 -10.36 -13.35 11.77
N PHE A 171 -11.64 -13.20 12.14
CA PHE A 171 -12.75 -13.89 11.47
C PHE A 171 -13.90 -12.93 11.16
N HIS A 172 -13.81 -12.16 10.08
CA HIS A 172 -14.75 -11.08 9.77
C HIS A 172 -16.23 -11.47 9.80
N GLN A 173 -16.61 -12.64 9.27
CA GLN A 173 -18.01 -13.07 9.21
C GLN A 173 -18.60 -13.40 10.60
N LYS A 174 -17.86 -14.13 11.44
CA LYS A 174 -18.27 -14.44 12.82
C LYS A 174 -18.29 -13.18 13.69
N GLU A 175 -17.33 -12.29 13.48
CA GLU A 175 -17.25 -11.02 14.21
C GLU A 175 -18.44 -10.11 13.89
N ALA A 176 -18.88 -10.07 12.62
CA ALA A 176 -20.07 -9.32 12.23
C ALA A 176 -21.34 -9.82 12.94
N GLN A 177 -21.52 -11.13 13.08
CA GLN A 177 -22.66 -11.72 13.82
C GLN A 177 -22.63 -11.32 15.30
N ILE A 178 -21.46 -11.38 15.94
CA ILE A 178 -21.30 -10.98 17.35
C ILE A 178 -21.58 -9.48 17.52
N ILE A 179 -21.06 -8.63 16.63
CA ILE A 179 -21.27 -7.18 16.68
C ILE A 179 -22.72 -6.80 16.46
N ALA A 180 -23.42 -7.48 15.55
CA ALA A 180 -24.84 -7.23 15.30
C ALA A 180 -25.68 -7.42 16.57
N GLN A 181 -25.26 -8.34 17.46
CA GLN A 181 -25.92 -8.60 18.74
C GLN A 181 -25.31 -7.84 19.94
N ALA A 182 -24.28 -7.02 19.72
CA ALA A 182 -23.60 -6.28 20.79
C ALA A 182 -24.48 -5.21 21.46
N GLY A 183 -25.60 -4.84 20.83
CA GLY A 183 -26.56 -3.88 21.38
C GLY A 183 -27.65 -4.51 22.26
N ALA A 184 -27.64 -5.82 22.47
CA ALA A 184 -28.62 -6.50 23.32
C ALA A 184 -28.46 -6.14 24.81
N PRO A 185 -29.53 -6.21 25.63
CA PRO A 185 -29.49 -5.87 27.05
C PRO A 185 -28.36 -6.60 27.80
N GLY A 186 -27.50 -5.84 28.48
CA GLY A 186 -26.37 -6.36 29.26
C GLY A 186 -25.27 -7.08 28.46
N ALA A 187 -25.26 -6.97 27.13
CA ALA A 187 -24.21 -7.54 26.28
C ALA A 187 -22.88 -6.79 26.48
N ILE A 188 -21.79 -7.55 26.55
CA ILE A 188 -20.44 -6.99 26.69
C ILE A 188 -19.58 -7.54 25.56
N THR A 189 -19.00 -6.64 24.79
CA THR A 189 -18.19 -6.99 23.63
C THR A 189 -16.85 -6.24 23.70
N ILE A 190 -15.74 -6.98 23.65
CA ILE A 190 -14.38 -6.48 23.53
C ILE A 190 -13.97 -6.52 22.06
N ALA A 191 -13.47 -5.40 21.55
CA ALA A 191 -13.01 -5.24 20.18
C ALA A 191 -11.60 -4.66 20.17
N THR A 192 -10.66 -5.40 19.58
CA THR A 192 -9.32 -4.87 19.28
C THR A 192 -9.37 -3.91 18.11
N ASN A 193 -8.83 -2.71 18.29
CA ASN A 193 -8.72 -1.63 17.32
C ASN A 193 -10.06 -1.33 16.62
N MET A 194 -10.22 -1.85 15.41
CA MET A 194 -11.39 -1.65 14.55
C MET A 194 -12.08 -2.98 14.21
N ALA A 195 -11.94 -4.03 15.02
CA ALA A 195 -12.72 -5.25 14.85
C ALA A 195 -14.23 -4.91 14.86
N GLY A 196 -15.00 -5.54 13.97
CA GLY A 196 -16.41 -5.18 13.79
C GLY A 196 -16.66 -3.89 12.98
N ARG A 197 -15.70 -3.43 12.17
CA ARG A 197 -15.91 -2.32 11.24
C ARG A 197 -16.81 -2.72 10.08
N GLY A 198 -17.77 -1.85 9.75
CA GLY A 198 -18.75 -2.07 8.69
C GLY A 198 -20.08 -2.63 9.17
N THR A 199 -20.17 -3.14 10.42
CA THR A 199 -21.42 -3.61 11.01
C THR A 199 -21.97 -2.61 12.04
N ASP A 200 -23.27 -2.36 11.93
CA ASP A 200 -23.99 -1.43 12.78
C ASP A 200 -24.43 -2.13 14.07
N ILE A 201 -24.20 -1.46 15.22
CA ILE A 201 -24.68 -1.94 16.53
C ILE A 201 -26.06 -1.32 16.74
N VAL A 202 -27.10 -2.14 16.61
CA VAL A 202 -28.50 -1.74 16.83
C VAL A 202 -28.86 -2.01 18.28
N LEU A 203 -29.42 -1.01 18.98
CA LEU A 203 -29.87 -1.17 20.36
C LEU A 203 -31.00 -2.21 20.43
N GLY A 204 -30.94 -3.12 21.41
CA GLY A 204 -31.88 -4.24 21.55
C GLY A 204 -31.49 -5.51 20.80
N GLY A 205 -30.42 -5.50 20.00
CA GLY A 205 -30.02 -6.59 19.10
C GLY A 205 -30.38 -6.28 17.65
N ASN A 206 -29.92 -7.07 16.67
CA ASN A 206 -30.28 -6.87 15.27
C ASN A 206 -31.40 -7.83 14.86
N LEU A 207 -32.63 -7.31 14.78
CA LEU A 207 -33.82 -8.07 14.42
C LEU A 207 -33.71 -8.72 13.03
N GLU A 208 -33.08 -8.06 12.05
CA GLU A 208 -32.94 -8.62 10.70
C GLU A 208 -32.07 -9.87 10.70
N VAL A 209 -31.00 -9.86 11.50
CA VAL A 209 -30.12 -11.02 11.67
C VAL A 209 -30.83 -12.15 12.39
N GLU A 210 -31.57 -11.86 13.46
CA GLU A 210 -32.35 -12.87 14.19
C GLU A 210 -33.44 -13.51 13.30
N LEU A 211 -34.13 -12.71 12.49
CA LEU A 211 -35.13 -13.21 11.54
C LEU A 211 -34.50 -14.03 10.41
N ALA A 212 -33.32 -13.65 9.93
CA ALA A 212 -32.59 -14.41 8.91
C ALA A 212 -32.11 -15.77 9.44
N GLU A 213 -31.62 -15.83 10.68
CA GLU A 213 -31.21 -17.09 11.34
C GLU A 213 -32.40 -18.00 11.64
N ALA A 214 -33.57 -17.43 11.93
CA ALA A 214 -34.79 -18.19 12.19
C ALA A 214 -35.37 -18.86 10.92
N GLY A 215 -34.99 -18.43 9.73
CA GLY A 215 -35.44 -18.98 8.45
C GLY A 215 -36.90 -18.67 8.13
N ASP A 216 -37.60 -19.61 7.49
CA ASP A 216 -39.00 -19.45 7.11
C ASP A 216 -39.91 -19.72 8.33
N ILE A 217 -40.37 -18.64 8.97
CA ILE A 217 -41.17 -18.66 10.20
C ILE A 217 -42.59 -18.18 9.96
N SER A 218 -43.55 -18.66 10.75
CA SER A 218 -44.93 -18.17 10.71
C SER A 218 -45.02 -16.69 11.09
N GLU A 219 -46.02 -15.99 10.53
CA GLU A 219 -46.22 -14.56 10.78
C GLU A 219 -46.40 -14.25 12.28
N ASP A 220 -47.08 -15.15 13.02
CA ASP A 220 -47.24 -15.05 14.46
C ASP A 220 -45.90 -15.06 15.21
N LYS A 221 -44.94 -15.89 14.77
CA LYS A 221 -43.62 -16.00 15.38
C LYS A 221 -42.75 -14.78 15.04
N ARG A 222 -42.87 -14.25 13.81
CA ARG A 222 -42.22 -12.99 13.40
C ARG A 222 -42.73 -11.82 14.25
N GLN A 223 -44.03 -11.75 14.49
CA GLN A 223 -44.62 -10.70 15.33
C GLN A 223 -44.19 -10.82 16.79
N GLN A 224 -44.07 -12.05 17.31
CA GLN A 224 -43.55 -12.30 18.65
C GLN A 224 -42.09 -11.83 18.78
N MET A 225 -41.21 -12.22 17.85
CA MET A 225 -39.80 -11.80 17.85
C MET A 225 -39.65 -10.28 17.76
N THR A 226 -40.47 -9.62 16.93
CA THR A 226 -40.47 -8.15 16.83
C THR A 226 -40.90 -7.49 18.14
N THR A 227 -41.90 -8.07 18.82
CA THR A 227 -42.39 -7.55 20.12
C THR A 227 -41.33 -7.73 21.21
N ASP A 228 -40.64 -8.87 21.22
CA ASP A 228 -39.58 -9.14 22.20
C ASP A 228 -38.34 -8.26 21.94
N TRP A 229 -37.97 -8.06 20.67
CA TRP A 229 -36.95 -7.10 20.28
C TRP A 229 -37.30 -5.67 20.74
N GLN A 230 -38.56 -5.23 20.58
CA GLN A 230 -38.97 -3.90 21.04
C GLN A 230 -38.80 -3.75 22.56
N LYS A 231 -39.14 -4.78 23.36
CA LYS A 231 -38.91 -4.75 24.81
C LYS A 231 -37.42 -4.64 25.15
N HIS A 232 -36.57 -5.39 24.44
CA HIS A 232 -35.12 -5.30 24.61
C HIS A 232 -34.61 -3.91 24.24
N HIS A 233 -35.06 -3.36 23.12
CA HIS A 233 -34.71 -2.02 22.66
C HIS A 233 -35.09 -0.95 23.70
N ASP A 234 -36.33 -0.98 24.20
CA ASP A 234 -36.81 -0.04 25.21
C ASP A 234 -36.04 -0.16 26.53
N THR A 235 -35.66 -1.38 26.92
CA THR A 235 -34.80 -1.63 28.09
C THR A 235 -33.43 -0.98 27.93
N VAL A 236 -32.81 -1.12 26.74
CA VAL A 236 -31.50 -0.52 26.45
C VAL A 236 -31.58 1.01 26.39
N LEU A 237 -32.64 1.56 25.80
CA LEU A 237 -32.88 3.00 25.79
C LEU A 237 -33.01 3.56 27.22
N ALA A 238 -33.79 2.89 28.07
CA ALA A 238 -33.97 3.28 29.47
C ALA A 238 -32.67 3.14 30.29
N ALA A 239 -31.82 2.16 29.96
CA ALA A 239 -30.50 1.96 30.56
C ALA A 239 -29.46 3.02 30.14
N GLY A 240 -29.78 3.89 29.17
CA GLY A 240 -28.91 4.96 28.68
C GLY A 240 -28.25 4.69 27.34
N GLY A 241 -28.66 3.64 26.62
CA GLY A 241 -28.13 3.24 25.31
C GLY A 241 -26.76 2.57 25.39
N LEU A 242 -26.08 2.44 24.24
CA LEU A 242 -24.76 1.79 24.18
C LEU A 242 -23.71 2.61 24.93
N HIS A 243 -23.00 1.98 25.87
CA HIS A 243 -21.83 2.55 26.51
C HIS A 243 -20.55 2.11 25.79
N VAL A 244 -19.71 3.07 25.39
CA VAL A 244 -18.43 2.80 24.73
C VAL A 244 -17.29 3.15 25.68
N VAL A 245 -16.42 2.17 25.90
CA VAL A 245 -15.24 2.31 26.76
C VAL A 245 -13.99 2.20 25.89
N GLY A 246 -13.14 3.22 25.92
CA GLY A 246 -11.78 3.14 25.35
C GLY A 246 -10.77 2.82 26.44
N THR A 247 -9.94 1.79 26.27
CA THR A 247 -8.92 1.41 27.26
C THR A 247 -7.59 2.15 27.11
N GLU A 248 -7.47 2.92 26.05
CA GLU A 248 -6.35 3.81 25.74
C GLU A 248 -6.74 4.80 24.63
N ARG A 249 -5.89 5.81 24.42
CA ARG A 249 -6.01 6.73 23.30
C ARG A 249 -5.17 6.23 22.14
N HIS A 250 -5.74 6.21 20.94
CA HIS A 250 -4.98 5.92 19.73
C HIS A 250 -4.08 7.09 19.36
N GLU A 251 -3.08 6.84 18.52
CA GLU A 251 -2.23 7.88 17.95
C GLU A 251 -3.01 8.95 17.19
N SER A 252 -4.15 8.55 16.59
CA SER A 252 -5.04 9.46 15.88
C SER A 252 -6.39 9.60 16.58
N ARG A 253 -6.80 10.85 16.78
CA ARG A 253 -8.11 11.24 17.30
C ARG A 253 -9.24 10.75 16.41
N ARG A 254 -8.98 10.59 15.11
CA ARG A 254 -9.93 10.03 14.15
C ARG A 254 -10.40 8.65 14.59
N VAL A 255 -9.49 7.78 15.03
CA VAL A 255 -9.79 6.40 15.43
C VAL A 255 -10.59 6.39 16.73
N ASP A 256 -10.22 7.23 17.70
CA ASP A 256 -11.00 7.39 18.94
C ASP A 256 -12.44 7.85 18.64
N ASN A 257 -12.62 8.80 17.73
CA ASN A 257 -13.94 9.29 17.35
C ASN A 257 -14.77 8.23 16.60
N GLN A 258 -14.12 7.33 15.86
CA GLN A 258 -14.79 6.18 15.25
C GLN A 258 -15.29 5.19 16.31
N LEU A 259 -14.52 4.98 17.38
CA LEU A 259 -14.95 4.18 18.52
C LEU A 259 -16.14 4.84 19.22
N ARG A 260 -16.05 6.13 19.57
CA ARG A 260 -17.19 6.90 20.14
C ARG A 260 -18.43 6.85 19.25
N GLY A 261 -18.23 6.97 17.93
CA GLY A 261 -19.27 6.93 16.90
C GLY A 261 -20.02 5.59 16.78
N ARG A 262 -19.59 4.55 17.50
CA ARG A 262 -20.38 3.32 17.66
C ARG A 262 -21.62 3.52 18.51
N SER A 263 -21.61 4.51 19.40
CA SER A 263 -22.75 4.89 20.25
C SER A 263 -23.48 6.13 19.76
N GLY A 264 -24.76 6.25 20.14
CA GLY A 264 -25.64 7.39 19.84
C GLY A 264 -25.98 7.58 18.37
N ARG A 265 -26.16 6.46 17.65
CA ARG A 265 -26.55 6.47 16.23
C ARG A 265 -28.00 6.87 16.08
N GLN A 266 -28.36 7.53 14.98
CA GLN A 266 -29.74 7.98 14.71
C GLN A 266 -30.39 8.73 15.89
N GLY A 267 -29.60 9.50 16.65
CA GLY A 267 -30.08 10.27 17.81
C GLY A 267 -30.40 9.43 19.04
N ASP A 268 -30.05 8.15 19.05
CA ASP A 268 -30.20 7.29 20.22
C ASP A 268 -29.40 7.84 21.42
N PRO A 269 -29.88 7.59 22.66
CA PRO A 269 -29.06 7.81 23.83
C PRO A 269 -27.82 6.92 23.78
N GLY A 270 -26.78 7.37 24.46
CA GLY A 270 -25.54 6.63 24.54
C GLY A 270 -24.50 7.41 25.32
N SER A 271 -23.41 6.74 25.68
CA SER A 271 -22.30 7.38 26.35
C SER A 271 -20.96 6.83 25.89
N SER A 272 -19.92 7.64 25.99
CA SER A 272 -18.55 7.20 25.78
C SER A 272 -17.62 7.70 26.89
N ARG A 273 -16.61 6.90 27.23
CA ARG A 273 -15.57 7.27 28.20
C ARG A 273 -14.25 6.58 27.85
N PHE A 274 -13.14 7.27 28.07
CA PHE A 274 -11.80 6.71 27.91
C PHE A 274 -11.13 6.58 29.28
N TYR A 275 -10.45 5.46 29.49
CA TYR A 275 -9.68 5.12 30.67
C TYR A 275 -8.22 5.02 30.26
N LEU A 276 -7.35 5.80 30.90
CA LEU A 276 -5.95 5.96 30.51
C LEU A 276 -5.03 5.70 31.69
N SER A 277 -3.82 5.25 31.41
CA SER A 277 -2.72 5.16 32.36
C SER A 277 -1.56 6.05 31.93
N LEU A 278 -0.83 6.62 32.89
CA LEU A 278 0.45 7.28 32.61
C LEU A 278 1.49 6.35 31.96
N LYS A 279 1.30 5.03 32.07
CA LYS A 279 2.16 4.03 31.42
C LYS A 279 1.67 3.59 30.03
N ASP A 280 0.56 4.10 29.53
CA ASP A 280 0.07 3.77 28.18
C ASP A 280 0.99 4.36 27.09
N ASN A 281 1.04 3.74 25.91
CA ASN A 281 1.98 4.09 24.85
C ASN A 281 1.98 5.58 24.48
N LEU A 282 0.80 6.17 24.22
CA LEU A 282 0.69 7.60 23.93
C LEU A 282 1.21 8.44 25.10
N MET A 283 0.90 8.06 26.34
CA MET A 283 1.36 8.80 27.51
C MET A 283 2.87 8.69 27.68
N ARG A 284 3.51 7.55 27.41
CA ARG A 284 4.97 7.41 27.50
C ARG A 284 5.73 8.31 26.53
N ILE A 285 5.17 8.55 25.34
CA ILE A 285 5.80 9.42 24.34
C ILE A 285 5.86 10.89 24.81
N PHE A 286 4.89 11.34 25.63
CA PHE A 286 4.75 12.76 25.99
C PHE A 286 4.89 13.07 27.48
N ALA A 287 4.49 12.16 28.36
CA ALA A 287 4.64 12.25 29.80
C ALA A 287 6.06 11.82 30.17
N SER A 288 6.96 12.81 30.26
CA SER A 288 8.27 12.59 30.88
C SER A 288 8.10 12.02 32.29
N ASP A 289 9.06 11.22 32.77
CA ASP A 289 9.08 10.67 34.15
C ASP A 289 8.87 11.75 35.23
N ARG A 290 9.20 13.01 34.89
CA ARG A 290 9.00 14.20 35.71
C ARG A 290 7.52 14.54 35.98
N VAL A 291 6.62 14.29 35.03
CA VAL A 291 5.17 14.52 35.18
C VAL A 291 4.57 13.47 36.10
N SER A 292 4.92 12.19 35.88
CA SER A 292 4.54 11.08 36.75
C SER A 292 5.03 11.29 38.19
N GLY A 293 6.28 11.74 38.36
CA GLY A 293 6.85 12.05 39.67
C GLY A 293 6.23 13.27 40.36
N LEU A 294 5.69 14.23 39.60
CA LEU A 294 4.96 15.38 40.16
C LEU A 294 3.57 14.94 40.65
N MET A 295 2.87 14.10 39.88
CA MET A 295 1.54 13.60 40.23
C MET A 295 1.55 12.71 41.48
N GLN A 296 2.56 11.85 41.63
CA GLN A 296 2.73 11.06 42.85
C GLN A 296 3.00 11.93 44.09
N LYS A 297 3.72 13.06 43.92
CA LYS A 297 4.00 14.02 45.01
C LYS A 297 2.79 14.90 45.36
N LEU A 298 1.82 15.02 44.46
CA LEU A 298 0.57 15.76 44.67
C LEU A 298 -0.46 14.97 45.50
N GLY A 299 -0.13 13.76 45.95
CA GLY A 299 -0.95 13.01 46.91
C GLY A 299 -2.06 12.17 46.29
N MET A 300 -1.92 11.80 45.02
CA MET A 300 -2.88 10.93 44.32
C MET A 300 -2.86 9.52 44.96
N GLU A 301 -3.96 9.10 45.56
CA GLU A 301 -4.04 7.80 46.23
C GLU A 301 -4.28 6.66 45.23
N LYS A 302 -3.96 5.42 45.64
CA LYS A 302 -4.10 4.23 44.79
C LYS A 302 -5.57 4.02 44.44
N GLY A 303 -5.89 4.06 43.13
CA GLY A 303 -7.26 3.86 42.63
C GLY A 303 -8.06 5.16 42.44
N GLU A 304 -7.51 6.33 42.78
CA GLU A 304 -8.11 7.61 42.41
C GLU A 304 -7.79 7.95 40.95
N ALA A 305 -8.80 8.38 40.20
CA ALA A 305 -8.64 8.87 38.84
C ALA A 305 -8.51 10.39 38.82
N ILE A 306 -7.61 10.92 38.00
CA ILE A 306 -7.61 12.36 37.70
C ILE A 306 -8.65 12.63 36.61
N GLU A 307 -9.68 13.39 36.97
CA GLU A 307 -10.62 13.98 36.03
C GLU A 307 -10.43 15.50 36.05
N HIS A 308 -9.71 16.06 35.07
CA HIS A 308 -9.58 17.51 34.96
C HIS A 308 -9.43 17.97 33.49
N PRO A 309 -10.11 19.04 33.06
CA PRO A 309 -10.12 19.51 31.67
C PRO A 309 -8.74 19.78 31.06
N TRP A 310 -7.75 20.18 31.86
CA TRP A 310 -6.37 20.40 31.41
C TRP A 310 -5.68 19.13 30.90
N VAL A 311 -6.01 17.95 31.46
CA VAL A 311 -5.39 16.68 31.08
C VAL A 311 -5.90 16.28 29.71
N ASN A 312 -7.22 16.40 29.49
CA ASN A 312 -7.84 16.17 28.17
C ASN A 312 -7.20 17.06 27.10
N LYS A 313 -6.99 18.36 27.39
CA LYS A 313 -6.35 19.28 26.43
C LYS A 313 -4.88 18.92 26.17
N ALA A 314 -4.16 18.45 27.19
CA ALA A 314 -2.77 18.00 27.03
C ALA A 314 -2.69 16.73 26.16
N ILE A 315 -3.59 15.77 26.37
CA ILE A 315 -3.71 14.55 25.56
C ILE A 315 -4.09 14.90 24.12
N GLU A 316 -5.06 15.79 23.91
CA GLU A 316 -5.45 16.25 22.57
C GLU A 316 -4.28 16.88 21.81
N ASN A 317 -3.48 17.72 22.48
CA ASN A 317 -2.28 18.31 21.89
C ASN A 317 -1.21 17.26 21.56
N ALA A 318 -1.06 16.23 22.42
CA ALA A 318 -0.17 15.11 22.17
C ALA A 318 -0.60 14.33 20.92
N GLN A 319 -1.89 13.94 20.82
CA GLN A 319 -2.44 13.27 19.64
C GLN A 319 -2.22 14.10 18.37
N ARG A 320 -2.54 15.40 18.39
CA ARG A 320 -2.31 16.29 17.23
C ARG A 320 -0.84 16.34 16.80
N LYS A 321 0.10 16.24 17.75
CA LYS A 321 1.53 16.21 17.44
C LYS A 321 1.97 14.87 16.83
N VAL A 322 1.42 13.74 17.29
CA VAL A 322 1.66 12.43 16.66
C VAL A 322 1.05 12.39 15.26
N GLU A 323 -0.17 12.90 15.10
CA GLU A 323 -0.84 13.01 13.80
C GLU A 323 -0.01 13.86 12.83
N GLY A 324 0.48 15.03 13.28
CA GLY A 324 1.37 15.86 12.47
C GLY A 324 2.67 15.15 12.08
N HIS A 325 3.27 14.39 13.00
CA HIS A 325 4.46 13.59 12.71
C HIS A 325 4.20 12.49 11.68
N ASN A 326 3.10 11.74 11.84
CA ASN A 326 2.69 10.71 10.89
C ASN A 326 2.34 11.31 9.52
N PHE A 327 1.70 12.48 9.50
CA PHE A 327 1.45 13.24 8.28
C PHE A 327 2.76 13.63 7.57
N ASP A 328 3.76 14.14 8.30
CA ASP A 328 5.05 14.50 7.72
C ASP A 328 5.78 13.27 7.14
N ILE A 329 5.69 12.11 7.81
CA ILE A 329 6.23 10.83 7.29
C ILE A 329 5.53 10.47 5.97
N ARG A 330 4.19 10.46 5.94
CA ARG A 330 3.40 10.15 4.73
C ARG A 330 3.70 11.13 3.60
N LYS A 331 3.79 12.42 3.91
CA LYS A 331 4.13 13.47 2.95
C LYS A 331 5.51 13.24 2.37
N ASN A 332 6.52 12.96 3.20
CA ASN A 332 7.87 12.65 2.73
C ASN A 332 7.85 11.43 1.80
N LEU A 333 7.19 10.33 2.19
CA LEU A 333 7.07 9.13 1.36
C LEU A 333 6.41 9.43 0.01
N LEU A 334 5.32 10.20 0.00
CA LEU A 334 4.65 10.63 -1.23
C LEU A 334 5.56 11.45 -2.12
N GLU A 335 6.35 12.36 -1.54
CA GLU A 335 7.27 13.21 -2.31
C GLU A 335 8.38 12.42 -3.02
N TYR A 336 8.85 11.30 -2.43
CA TYR A 336 9.79 10.39 -3.10
C TYR A 336 9.09 9.54 -4.16
N ASP A 337 7.88 9.02 -3.86
CA ASP A 337 7.10 8.24 -4.84
C ASP A 337 6.64 9.08 -6.01
N ASP A 338 6.36 10.38 -5.84
CA ASP A 338 5.97 11.28 -6.94
C ASP A 338 7.03 11.34 -8.04
N VAL A 339 8.31 11.30 -7.68
CA VAL A 339 9.42 11.25 -8.66
C VAL A 339 9.40 9.94 -9.45
N ALA A 340 9.27 8.81 -8.75
CA ALA A 340 9.18 7.51 -9.39
C ALA A 340 7.89 7.37 -10.22
N ASN A 341 6.79 7.97 -9.76
CA ASN A 341 5.50 7.97 -10.43
C ASN A 341 5.53 8.76 -11.74
N ASP A 342 6.22 9.90 -11.78
CA ASP A 342 6.37 10.68 -13.01
C ASP A 342 7.19 9.91 -14.06
N GLN A 343 8.27 9.23 -13.65
CA GLN A 343 9.02 8.31 -14.52
C GLN A 343 8.15 7.13 -14.98
N ARG A 344 7.38 6.53 -14.07
CA ARG A 344 6.46 5.42 -14.35
C ARG A 344 5.40 5.80 -15.39
N LYS A 345 4.84 7.01 -15.32
CA LYS A 345 3.87 7.48 -16.33
C LYS A 345 4.48 7.51 -17.73
N VAL A 346 5.72 7.97 -17.86
CA VAL A 346 6.44 7.99 -19.14
C VAL A 346 6.63 6.56 -19.66
N ILE A 347 7.18 5.68 -18.83
CA ILE A 347 7.45 4.29 -19.24
C ILE A 347 6.17 3.52 -19.53
N TYR A 348 5.13 3.67 -18.72
CA TYR A 348 3.87 2.99 -18.94
C TYR A 348 3.13 3.56 -20.15
N GLY A 349 3.27 4.86 -20.42
CA GLY A 349 2.78 5.50 -21.64
C GLY A 349 3.47 4.92 -22.87
N GLN A 350 4.80 4.93 -22.91
CA GLN A 350 5.58 4.33 -24.01
C GLN A 350 5.27 2.85 -24.19
N ARG A 351 5.18 2.09 -23.09
CA ARG A 351 4.87 0.66 -23.13
C ARG A 351 3.46 0.40 -23.69
N ALA A 352 2.48 1.21 -23.32
CA ALA A 352 1.12 1.11 -23.86
C ALA A 352 1.09 1.45 -25.36
N GLU A 353 1.75 2.54 -25.75
CA GLU A 353 1.87 2.95 -27.16
C GLU A 353 2.55 1.88 -28.02
N LEU A 354 3.64 1.27 -27.52
CA LEU A 354 4.30 0.15 -28.20
C LEU A 354 3.40 -1.08 -28.32
N MET A 355 2.57 -1.36 -27.31
CA MET A 355 1.63 -2.49 -27.35
C MET A 355 0.49 -2.24 -28.35
N GLU A 356 0.02 -1.00 -28.50
CA GLU A 356 -1.07 -0.63 -29.42
C GLU A 356 -0.61 -0.45 -30.87
N THR A 357 0.61 0.03 -31.09
CA THR A 357 1.13 0.36 -32.44
C THR A 357 1.60 -0.88 -33.19
N ASP A 358 1.29 -0.98 -34.48
CA ASP A 358 1.71 -2.09 -35.35
C ASP A 358 3.07 -1.88 -36.03
N ASP A 359 3.47 -0.63 -36.26
CA ASP A 359 4.72 -0.25 -36.94
C ASP A 359 5.55 0.69 -36.06
N VAL A 360 6.73 0.22 -35.65
CA VAL A 360 7.68 0.98 -34.81
C VAL A 360 8.92 1.44 -35.59
N SER A 361 8.91 1.30 -36.92
CA SER A 361 10.05 1.57 -37.81
C SER A 361 10.64 2.96 -37.63
N GLU A 362 9.81 4.00 -37.61
CA GLU A 362 10.24 5.38 -37.43
C GLU A 362 10.97 5.59 -36.10
N SER A 363 10.48 4.97 -35.02
CA SER A 363 11.14 5.03 -33.71
C SER A 363 12.49 4.31 -33.73
N ILE A 364 12.58 3.15 -34.39
CA ILE A 364 13.84 2.42 -34.57
C ILE A 364 14.84 3.24 -35.37
N THR A 365 14.43 3.87 -36.47
CA THR A 365 15.29 4.71 -37.30
C THR A 365 15.84 5.89 -36.50
N ALA A 366 14.99 6.59 -35.75
CA ALA A 366 15.41 7.71 -34.91
C ALA A 366 16.37 7.26 -33.79
N MET A 367 16.10 6.11 -33.14
CA MET A 367 17.01 5.55 -32.13
C MET A 367 18.36 5.16 -32.72
N ARG A 368 18.37 4.55 -33.92
CA ARG A 368 19.59 4.19 -34.62
C ARG A 368 20.43 5.41 -34.96
N GLU A 369 19.81 6.44 -35.53
CA GLU A 369 20.51 7.69 -35.84
C GLU A 369 21.15 8.31 -34.60
N ALA A 370 20.42 8.36 -33.48
CA ALA A 370 20.95 8.88 -32.22
C ALA A 370 22.13 8.05 -31.68
N VAL A 371 21.97 6.72 -31.61
CA VAL A 371 22.99 5.81 -31.06
C VAL A 371 24.26 5.82 -31.91
N VAL A 372 24.13 5.76 -33.23
CA VAL A 372 25.29 5.78 -34.14
C VAL A 372 26.03 7.11 -34.04
N ASN A 373 25.32 8.23 -33.98
CA ASN A 373 25.95 9.53 -33.81
C ASN A 373 26.70 9.65 -32.47
N GLU A 374 26.19 9.05 -31.39
CA GLU A 374 26.86 9.02 -30.09
C GLU A 374 28.12 8.13 -30.12
N VAL A 375 28.03 6.96 -30.76
CA VAL A 375 29.19 6.09 -30.96
C VAL A 375 30.25 6.80 -31.79
N ILE A 376 29.90 7.41 -32.93
CA ILE A 376 30.83 8.19 -33.75
C ILE A 376 31.47 9.30 -32.91
N SER A 377 30.68 10.05 -32.12
CA SER A 377 31.20 11.15 -31.29
C SER A 377 32.20 10.72 -30.22
N THR A 378 32.19 9.45 -29.83
CA THR A 378 33.14 8.89 -28.86
C THR A 378 34.53 8.71 -29.46
N TYR A 379 34.61 8.39 -30.76
CA TYR A 379 35.87 8.14 -31.48
C TYR A 379 36.31 9.31 -32.37
N ILE A 380 35.34 10.08 -32.87
CA ILE A 380 35.49 11.26 -33.71
C ILE A 380 34.73 12.40 -33.02
N PRO A 381 35.39 13.16 -32.13
CA PRO A 381 34.73 14.23 -31.40
C PRO A 381 34.21 15.32 -32.36
N PRO A 382 33.05 15.95 -32.06
CA PRO A 382 32.53 17.03 -32.88
C PRO A 382 33.51 18.21 -33.00
N GLU A 383 33.61 18.80 -34.19
CA GLU A 383 34.48 19.95 -34.48
C GLU A 383 35.98 19.68 -34.23
N SER A 384 36.40 18.41 -34.33
CA SER A 384 37.79 18.00 -34.13
C SER A 384 38.59 17.93 -35.43
N LEU A 385 39.92 18.04 -35.29
CA LEU A 385 40.86 17.83 -36.38
C LEU A 385 41.01 16.33 -36.67
N GLU A 386 41.28 15.97 -37.93
CA GLU A 386 41.47 14.59 -38.39
C GLU A 386 42.53 13.82 -37.57
N GLU A 387 43.58 14.49 -37.10
CA GLU A 387 44.62 13.89 -36.25
C GLU A 387 44.10 13.36 -34.90
N MET A 388 42.94 13.83 -34.45
CA MET A 388 42.31 13.44 -33.20
C MET A 388 41.34 12.26 -33.38
N TRP A 389 41.12 11.79 -34.62
CA TRP A 389 40.14 10.75 -34.92
C TRP A 389 40.72 9.36 -34.63
N ASP A 390 40.01 8.57 -33.83
CA ASP A 390 40.31 7.15 -33.64
C ASP A 390 39.51 6.29 -34.63
N VAL A 391 39.92 6.34 -35.90
CA VAL A 391 39.24 5.62 -36.99
C VAL A 391 39.28 4.10 -36.77
N ALA A 392 40.42 3.57 -36.34
CA ALA A 392 40.57 2.13 -36.08
C ALA A 392 39.67 1.67 -34.92
N GLY A 393 39.55 2.49 -33.87
CA GLY A 393 38.59 2.26 -32.78
C GLY A 393 37.15 2.27 -33.25
N LEU A 394 36.79 3.23 -34.11
CA LEU A 394 35.44 3.33 -34.68
C LEU A 394 35.08 2.13 -35.56
N GLU A 395 35.95 1.73 -36.50
CA GLU A 395 35.73 0.54 -37.35
C GLU A 395 35.51 -0.71 -36.50
N LYS A 396 36.32 -0.87 -35.44
CA LYS A 396 36.17 -1.99 -34.51
C LYS A 396 34.86 -1.93 -33.74
N ALA A 397 34.47 -0.76 -33.23
CA ALA A 397 33.20 -0.59 -32.53
C ALA A 397 32.00 -0.90 -33.45
N MET A 398 32.04 -0.46 -34.70
CA MET A 398 30.99 -0.77 -35.69
C MET A 398 30.89 -2.27 -35.97
N ALA A 399 32.02 -2.98 -36.04
CA ALA A 399 32.05 -4.42 -36.22
C ALA A 399 31.57 -5.18 -34.97
N ASP A 400 32.02 -4.80 -33.77
CA ASP A 400 31.73 -5.51 -32.51
C ASP A 400 30.29 -5.26 -32.00
N GLU A 401 29.79 -4.02 -32.14
CA GLU A 401 28.47 -3.61 -31.63
C GLU A 401 27.37 -3.79 -32.67
N PHE A 402 27.64 -3.51 -33.95
CA PHE A 402 26.62 -3.51 -34.99
C PHE A 402 26.81 -4.60 -36.05
N MET A 403 27.85 -5.45 -35.94
CA MET A 403 28.19 -6.48 -36.93
C MET A 403 28.38 -5.89 -38.34
N LEU A 404 28.82 -4.63 -38.41
CA LEU A 404 28.94 -3.88 -39.65
C LEU A 404 30.42 -3.59 -39.93
N SER A 405 30.97 -4.32 -40.90
CA SER A 405 32.35 -4.13 -41.36
C SER A 405 32.41 -2.99 -42.37
N ILE A 406 32.73 -1.79 -41.91
CA ILE A 406 32.90 -0.60 -42.75
C ILE A 406 34.38 -0.24 -42.86
N PRO A 407 34.94 -0.10 -44.07
CA PRO A 407 36.32 0.33 -44.26
C PRO A 407 36.42 1.87 -44.25
N ILE A 408 36.25 2.47 -43.06
CA ILE A 408 36.27 3.92 -42.86
C ILE A 408 37.64 4.52 -43.20
N GLN A 409 38.73 3.86 -42.82
CA GLN A 409 40.09 4.32 -43.14
C GLN A 409 40.28 4.40 -44.65
N GLN A 410 39.81 3.37 -45.37
CA GLN A 410 39.87 3.36 -46.83
C GLN A 410 39.05 4.50 -47.44
N TRP A 411 37.89 4.84 -46.88
CA TRP A 411 37.08 5.95 -47.36
C TRP A 411 37.77 7.31 -47.19
N LEU A 412 38.49 7.49 -46.08
CA LEU A 412 39.27 8.71 -45.83
C LEU A 412 40.51 8.80 -46.71
N ASP A 413 41.15 7.66 -47.00
CA ASP A 413 42.31 7.61 -47.90
C ASP A 413 41.94 7.86 -49.38
N GLU A 414 40.69 7.55 -49.78
CA GLU A 414 40.20 7.67 -51.16
C GLU A 414 39.52 9.02 -51.47
N ASP A 415 39.03 9.74 -50.47
CA ASP A 415 38.20 10.94 -50.63
C ASP A 415 38.66 12.06 -49.68
N ASP A 416 39.48 12.98 -50.20
CA ASP A 416 40.02 14.13 -49.46
C ASP A 416 38.92 15.14 -49.04
N ASP A 417 37.72 15.07 -49.61
CA ASP A 417 36.58 15.95 -49.28
C ASP A 417 35.68 15.34 -48.17
N LEU A 418 36.06 14.18 -47.60
CA LEU A 418 35.27 13.48 -46.59
C LEU A 418 35.47 14.06 -45.17
N HIS A 419 34.77 15.14 -44.89
CA HIS A 419 34.76 15.78 -43.57
C HIS A 419 33.78 15.10 -42.58
N GLU A 420 33.88 15.42 -41.28
CA GLU A 420 33.11 14.82 -40.19
C GLU A 420 31.62 14.64 -40.52
N GLU A 421 30.93 15.69 -40.97
CA GLU A 421 29.50 15.64 -41.29
C GLU A 421 29.17 14.65 -42.42
N THR A 422 30.00 14.64 -43.46
CA THR A 422 29.81 13.74 -44.61
C THR A 422 30.14 12.29 -44.26
N LEU A 423 31.14 12.08 -43.41
CA LEU A 423 31.49 10.77 -42.89
C LEU A 423 30.36 10.19 -42.03
N ARG A 424 29.79 10.99 -41.11
CA ARG A 424 28.63 10.59 -40.29
C ARG A 424 27.46 10.14 -41.16
N LYS A 425 27.13 10.93 -42.17
CA LYS A 425 26.06 10.62 -43.11
C LYS A 425 26.32 9.31 -43.86
N ARG A 426 27.54 9.11 -44.35
CA ARG A 426 27.93 7.89 -45.08
C ARG A 426 27.87 6.63 -44.20
N ILE A 427 28.26 6.73 -42.93
CA ILE A 427 28.14 5.62 -41.96
C ILE A 427 26.67 5.30 -41.68
N LEU A 428 25.82 6.31 -41.49
CA LEU A 428 24.38 6.14 -41.30
C LEU A 428 23.72 5.47 -42.51
N GLU A 429 24.04 5.92 -43.72
CA GLU A 429 23.55 5.33 -44.98
C GLU A 429 23.97 3.86 -45.11
N ALA A 430 25.22 3.51 -44.75
CA ALA A 430 25.70 2.13 -44.76
C ALA A 430 24.91 1.25 -43.77
N MET A 431 24.58 1.76 -42.59
CA MET A 431 23.80 1.04 -41.60
C MET A 431 22.32 0.90 -41.99
N GLU A 432 21.74 1.94 -42.61
CA GLU A 432 20.38 1.89 -43.16
C GLU A 432 20.28 0.85 -44.28
N GLN A 433 21.27 0.84 -45.18
CA GLN A 433 21.35 -0.14 -46.27
C GLN A 433 21.45 -1.58 -45.73
N SER A 434 22.31 -1.82 -44.73
CA SER A 434 22.41 -3.14 -44.08
C SER A 434 21.09 -3.58 -43.46
N TYR A 435 20.35 -2.65 -42.86
CA TYR A 435 19.05 -2.95 -42.28
C TYR A 435 17.97 -3.20 -43.33
N PHE A 436 18.00 -2.47 -44.44
CA PHE A 436 17.11 -2.70 -45.59
C PHE A 436 17.33 -4.09 -46.20
N GLU A 437 18.58 -4.52 -46.33
CA GLU A 437 18.93 -5.87 -46.79
C GLU A 437 18.40 -6.94 -45.83
N LYS A 438 18.51 -6.70 -44.51
CA LYS A 438 17.91 -7.57 -43.48
C LYS A 438 16.37 -7.62 -43.60
N GLU A 439 15.71 -6.49 -43.83
CA GLU A 439 14.26 -6.44 -44.06
C GLU A 439 13.85 -7.21 -45.33
N ALA A 440 14.63 -7.12 -46.40
CA ALA A 440 14.37 -7.84 -47.64
C ALA A 440 14.51 -9.36 -47.49
N MET A 441 15.43 -9.84 -46.63
CA MET A 441 15.62 -11.27 -46.37
C MET A 441 14.52 -11.86 -45.49
N VAL A 442 14.10 -11.13 -44.45
CA VAL A 442 13.20 -11.64 -43.40
C VAL A 442 11.72 -11.35 -43.70
N GLY A 443 11.46 -10.27 -44.43
CA GLY A 443 10.12 -9.77 -44.71
C GLY A 443 9.64 -8.76 -43.68
N LYS A 444 8.95 -7.72 -44.16
CA LYS A 444 8.52 -6.56 -43.36
C LYS A 444 7.68 -6.95 -42.14
N SER A 445 6.67 -7.81 -42.29
CA SER A 445 5.77 -8.17 -41.17
C SER A 445 6.51 -8.82 -40.00
N VAL A 446 7.41 -9.76 -40.29
CA VAL A 446 8.18 -10.49 -39.28
C VAL A 446 9.15 -9.54 -38.58
N LEU A 447 9.82 -8.66 -39.35
CA LEU A 447 10.75 -7.68 -38.79
C LEU A 447 10.06 -6.68 -37.86
N ARG A 448 8.87 -6.15 -38.21
CA ARG A 448 8.14 -5.21 -37.33
C ARG A 448 7.69 -5.86 -36.02
N HIS A 449 7.19 -7.09 -36.07
CA HIS A 449 6.83 -7.83 -34.85
C HIS A 449 8.06 -8.07 -33.98
N PHE A 450 9.18 -8.44 -34.60
CA PHE A 450 10.44 -8.66 -33.92
C PHE A 450 10.99 -7.36 -33.27
N GLU A 451 10.98 -6.23 -33.98
CA GLU A 451 11.36 -4.93 -33.43
C GLU A 451 10.56 -4.57 -32.19
N LYS A 452 9.23 -4.73 -32.26
CA LYS A 452 8.33 -4.50 -31.14
C LYS A 452 8.61 -5.43 -29.95
N ALA A 453 8.88 -6.71 -30.22
CA ALA A 453 9.21 -7.67 -29.18
C ALA A 453 10.54 -7.32 -28.47
N VAL A 454 11.58 -6.95 -29.24
CA VAL A 454 12.87 -6.52 -28.71
C VAL A 454 12.73 -5.24 -27.89
N MET A 455 12.06 -4.21 -28.43
CA MET A 455 11.83 -2.96 -27.71
C MET A 455 11.11 -3.18 -26.37
N LEU A 456 10.04 -3.99 -26.35
CA LEU A 456 9.31 -4.28 -25.13
C LEU A 456 10.15 -5.06 -24.12
N LYS A 457 10.94 -6.05 -24.57
CA LYS A 457 11.81 -6.84 -23.70
C LYS A 457 12.87 -5.96 -23.05
N VAL A 458 13.61 -5.19 -23.86
CA VAL A 458 14.68 -4.31 -23.38
C VAL A 458 14.13 -3.23 -22.45
N LEU A 459 12.99 -2.62 -22.79
CA LEU A 459 12.33 -1.64 -21.94
C LEU A 459 11.91 -2.25 -20.59
N ASP A 460 11.28 -3.42 -20.60
CA ASP A 460 10.83 -4.10 -19.38
C ASP A 460 12.03 -4.53 -18.50
N GLU A 461 13.17 -4.92 -19.08
CA GLU A 461 14.39 -5.32 -18.36
C GLU A 461 15.12 -4.10 -17.76
N GLN A 462 15.41 -3.08 -18.57
CA GLN A 462 16.06 -1.85 -18.11
C GLN A 462 15.23 -1.11 -17.06
N TRP A 463 13.89 -1.14 -17.18
CA TRP A 463 13.00 -0.56 -16.18
C TRP A 463 13.06 -1.28 -14.82
N LYS A 464 13.14 -2.62 -14.81
CA LYS A 464 13.30 -3.39 -13.57
C LYS A 464 14.61 -3.08 -12.86
N ASP A 465 15.69 -2.95 -13.62
CA ASP A 465 16.99 -2.58 -13.08
C ASP A 465 16.98 -1.15 -12.53
N HIS A 466 16.33 -0.22 -13.24
CA HIS A 466 16.13 1.14 -12.77
C HIS A 466 15.32 1.21 -11.47
N LEU A 467 14.25 0.41 -11.32
CA LEU A 467 13.51 0.33 -10.06
C LEU A 467 14.39 -0.12 -8.88
N GLY A 468 15.26 -1.13 -9.09
CA GLY A 468 16.24 -1.55 -8.09
C GLY A 468 17.23 -0.44 -7.73
N MET A 469 17.76 0.27 -8.73
CA MET A 469 18.65 1.42 -8.50
C MET A 469 17.97 2.54 -7.72
N MET A 470 16.70 2.82 -8.02
CA MET A 470 15.88 3.83 -7.32
C MET A 470 15.64 3.46 -5.86
N ASP A 471 15.40 2.18 -5.55
CA ASP A 471 15.26 1.71 -4.16
C ASP A 471 16.56 1.92 -3.37
N HIS A 472 17.71 1.56 -3.94
CA HIS A 472 19.02 1.81 -3.31
C HIS A 472 19.30 3.31 -3.13
N LEU A 473 19.00 4.13 -4.14
CA LEU A 473 19.17 5.58 -4.08
C LEU A 473 18.35 6.19 -2.93
N ARG A 474 17.08 5.79 -2.81
CA ARG A 474 16.17 6.26 -1.76
C ARG A 474 16.71 5.98 -0.35
N GLN A 475 17.37 4.84 -0.14
CA GLN A 475 17.96 4.48 1.15
C GLN A 475 19.21 5.29 1.47
N GLY A 476 20.07 5.50 0.48
CA GLY A 476 21.36 6.18 0.65
C GLY A 476 21.28 7.71 0.73
N ILE A 477 20.25 8.32 0.12
CA ILE A 477 20.21 9.76 -0.11
C ILE A 477 20.19 10.60 1.18
N HIS A 478 19.67 10.04 2.28
CA HIS A 478 19.63 10.72 3.57
C HIS A 478 21.02 11.07 4.11
N LEU A 479 22.08 10.36 3.69
CA LEU A 479 23.46 10.68 4.06
C LEU A 479 23.93 12.03 3.50
N ARG A 480 23.33 12.52 2.40
CA ARG A 480 23.61 13.86 1.87
C ARG A 480 23.17 14.98 2.82
N GLY A 481 22.22 14.69 3.71
CA GLY A 481 21.76 15.60 4.75
C GLY A 481 22.88 16.03 5.71
N TYR A 482 23.90 15.19 5.95
CA TYR A 482 25.06 15.54 6.77
C TYR A 482 25.90 16.66 6.16
N ALA A 483 25.86 16.83 4.84
CA ALA A 483 26.54 17.91 4.12
C ALA A 483 25.65 19.16 3.94
N GLN A 484 24.57 19.30 4.73
CA GLN A 484 23.59 20.39 4.64
C GLN A 484 22.90 20.53 3.27
N LYS A 485 22.94 19.47 2.45
CA LYS A 485 22.17 19.41 1.21
C LYS A 485 20.78 18.86 1.48
N ASN A 486 19.77 19.34 0.76
CA ASN A 486 18.41 18.82 0.86
C ASN A 486 18.32 17.44 0.18
N PRO A 487 18.11 16.34 0.92
CA PRO A 487 18.09 14.98 0.34
C PRO A 487 17.06 14.81 -0.77
N LYS A 488 15.92 15.50 -0.70
CA LYS A 488 14.85 15.42 -1.70
C LYS A 488 15.29 16.00 -3.05
N GLN A 489 16.00 17.12 -3.03
CA GLN A 489 16.48 17.74 -4.27
C GLN A 489 17.59 16.91 -4.90
N GLU A 490 18.50 16.40 -4.07
CA GLU A 490 19.54 15.48 -4.55
C GLU A 490 18.93 14.19 -5.11
N TYR A 491 17.91 13.62 -4.45
CA TYR A 491 17.17 12.46 -4.95
C TYR A 491 16.56 12.74 -6.32
N LYS A 492 15.86 13.88 -6.48
CA LYS A 492 15.26 14.27 -7.77
C LYS A 492 16.30 14.39 -8.88
N ARG A 493 17.47 15.00 -8.58
CA ARG A 493 18.54 15.17 -9.56
C ARG A 493 19.15 13.83 -9.95
N GLU A 494 19.61 13.05 -8.97
CA GLU A 494 20.24 11.74 -9.21
C GLU A 494 19.25 10.76 -9.86
N ALA A 495 17.97 10.75 -9.45
CA ALA A 495 16.93 9.94 -10.07
C ALA A 495 16.67 10.32 -11.54
N PHE A 496 16.72 11.61 -11.87
CA PHE A 496 16.57 12.07 -13.26
C PHE A 496 17.78 11.65 -14.10
N GLU A 497 19.00 11.81 -13.58
CA GLU A 497 20.23 11.36 -14.25
C GLU A 497 20.20 9.85 -14.53
N LEU A 498 19.83 9.03 -13.53
CA LEU A 498 19.69 7.57 -13.70
C LEU A 498 18.62 7.22 -14.73
N PHE A 499 17.50 7.94 -14.74
CA PHE A 499 16.42 7.72 -15.69
C PHE A 499 16.82 8.07 -17.13
N SER A 500 17.50 9.20 -17.34
CA SER A 500 18.06 9.58 -18.65
C SER A 500 19.07 8.54 -19.13
N GLN A 501 19.98 8.08 -18.26
CA GLN A 501 20.93 7.02 -18.60
C GLN A 501 20.25 5.69 -18.92
N MET A 502 19.16 5.35 -18.21
CA MET A 502 18.36 4.16 -18.54
C MET A 502 17.74 4.30 -19.94
N LEU A 503 17.18 5.45 -20.30
CA LEU A 503 16.62 5.67 -21.64
C LEU A 503 17.68 5.54 -22.74
N GLU A 504 18.88 6.09 -22.55
CA GLU A 504 19.96 5.92 -23.54
C GLU A 504 20.44 4.47 -23.62
N ARG A 505 20.53 3.75 -22.49
CA ARG A 505 20.81 2.31 -22.49
C ARG A 505 19.77 1.51 -23.26
N VAL A 506 18.48 1.82 -23.09
CA VAL A 506 17.39 1.18 -23.86
C VAL A 506 17.61 1.38 -25.36
N LYS A 507 17.88 2.61 -25.82
CA LYS A 507 18.11 2.85 -27.25
C LYS A 507 19.30 2.05 -27.77
N ARG A 508 20.43 2.10 -27.06
CA ARG A 508 21.66 1.41 -27.46
C ARG A 508 21.46 -0.09 -27.54
N GLU A 509 20.89 -0.69 -26.51
CA GLU A 509 20.67 -2.14 -26.44
C GLU A 509 19.65 -2.63 -27.48
N VAL A 510 18.60 -1.85 -27.77
CA VAL A 510 17.67 -2.14 -28.87
C VAL A 510 18.42 -2.16 -30.21
N VAL A 511 19.19 -1.12 -30.53
CA VAL A 511 19.93 -1.02 -31.80
C VAL A 511 21.00 -2.10 -31.93
N GLU A 512 21.71 -2.41 -30.83
CA GLU A 512 22.71 -3.47 -30.77
C GLU A 512 22.08 -4.85 -31.02
N MET A 513 20.98 -5.17 -30.32
CA MET A 513 20.29 -6.47 -30.46
C MET A 513 19.69 -6.64 -31.87
N LEU A 514 19.08 -5.60 -32.42
CA LEU A 514 18.53 -5.61 -33.78
C LEU A 514 19.62 -5.77 -34.84
N SER A 515 20.79 -5.18 -34.62
CA SER A 515 21.94 -5.28 -35.53
C SER A 515 22.57 -6.68 -35.49
N LYS A 516 22.82 -7.22 -34.30
CA LYS A 516 23.54 -8.50 -34.11
C LYS A 516 22.76 -9.73 -34.54
N ILE A 517 21.43 -9.71 -34.45
CA ILE A 517 20.65 -10.93 -34.67
C ILE A 517 20.64 -11.31 -36.16
N GLN A 518 20.86 -12.60 -36.44
CA GLN A 518 20.64 -13.18 -37.76
C GLN A 518 19.29 -13.89 -37.72
N ILE A 519 18.24 -13.28 -38.26
CA ILE A 519 16.89 -13.88 -38.26
C ILE A 519 16.90 -14.96 -39.35
N GLN A 520 16.84 -16.23 -38.95
CA GLN A 520 16.86 -17.35 -39.89
C GLN A 520 15.44 -17.89 -40.17
N ALA A 521 14.45 -17.68 -39.28
CA ALA A 521 13.05 -18.09 -39.51
C ALA A 521 12.02 -17.38 -38.60
N GLU A 522 10.72 -17.53 -38.91
CA GLU A 522 9.58 -17.16 -38.03
C GLU A 522 9.64 -17.84 -36.65
N GLU A 523 10.31 -18.99 -36.54
CA GLU A 523 10.49 -19.72 -35.26
C GLU A 523 11.30 -18.93 -34.22
N ASP A 524 12.27 -18.10 -34.64
CA ASP A 524 13.08 -17.28 -33.72
C ASP A 524 12.23 -16.21 -33.02
N VAL A 525 11.23 -15.68 -33.73
CA VAL A 525 10.29 -14.69 -33.21
C VAL A 525 9.32 -15.32 -32.21
N ALA A 526 8.81 -16.51 -32.53
CA ALA A 526 7.96 -17.28 -31.63
C ALA A 526 8.71 -17.71 -30.35
N ALA A 527 9.99 -18.04 -30.44
CA ALA A 527 10.82 -18.41 -29.29
C ALA A 527 11.01 -17.23 -28.31
N ILE A 528 11.13 -16.01 -28.80
CA ILE A 528 11.25 -14.80 -27.96
C ILE A 528 9.91 -14.47 -27.28
N ASP A 529 8.79 -14.59 -28.01
CA ASP A 529 7.46 -14.43 -27.43
C ASP A 529 7.15 -15.50 -26.38
N GLU A 530 7.58 -16.75 -26.61
CA GLU A 530 7.43 -17.84 -25.66
C GLU A 530 8.33 -17.62 -24.43
N GLN A 531 9.59 -17.20 -24.59
CA GLN A 531 10.45 -16.81 -23.47
C GLN A 531 9.84 -15.69 -22.61
N ARG A 532 9.14 -14.74 -23.25
CA ARG A 532 8.42 -13.68 -22.54
C ARG A 532 7.25 -14.24 -21.73
N ARG A 533 6.51 -15.19 -22.30
CA ARG A 533 5.36 -15.87 -21.64
C ARG A 533 5.79 -16.89 -20.58
N SER A 534 6.95 -17.52 -20.73
CA SER A 534 7.44 -18.62 -19.90
C SER A 534 8.17 -18.16 -18.63
N THR A 535 7.99 -16.90 -18.20
CA THR A 535 8.56 -16.45 -16.92
C THR A 535 7.92 -17.23 -15.77
N ALA A 536 8.78 -17.79 -14.91
CA ALA A 536 8.46 -18.65 -13.77
C ALA A 536 7.27 -18.13 -12.93
N PRO A 537 6.54 -19.00 -12.19
CA PRO A 537 5.38 -18.58 -11.39
C PRO A 537 5.73 -17.40 -10.50
N VAL A 538 5.28 -16.21 -10.90
CA VAL A 538 5.48 -14.97 -10.15
C VAL A 538 4.62 -15.07 -8.90
N SER A 539 5.27 -15.29 -7.77
CA SER A 539 4.64 -15.18 -6.46
C SER A 539 4.41 -13.68 -6.20
N TYR A 540 3.19 -13.20 -6.44
CA TYR A 540 2.77 -11.88 -6.00
C TYR A 540 2.78 -11.82 -4.47
N ARG A 541 3.86 -11.28 -3.91
CA ARG A 541 3.87 -10.83 -2.52
C ARG A 541 3.53 -9.35 -2.53
N HIS A 542 2.33 -9.04 -2.06
CA HIS A 542 2.08 -7.68 -1.61
C HIS A 542 2.88 -7.53 -0.33
N ASP A 543 3.88 -6.65 -0.33
CA ASP A 543 4.34 -6.07 0.93
C ASP A 543 3.13 -5.35 1.49
N GLU A 544 2.39 -6.03 2.37
CA GLU A 544 1.54 -5.33 3.31
C GLU A 544 2.50 -4.42 4.06
N ILE A 545 2.47 -3.13 3.72
CA ILE A 545 2.92 -2.12 4.67
C ILE A 545 2.15 -2.47 5.92
N ALA A 546 2.88 -2.95 6.92
CA ALA A 546 2.39 -3.04 8.27
C ALA A 546 1.86 -1.64 8.59
N SER A 547 0.54 -1.48 8.44
CA SER A 547 -0.16 -0.59 9.34
C SER A 547 0.34 -0.99 10.73
N PRO A 548 0.69 -0.06 11.64
CA PRO A 548 1.25 -0.39 12.96
C PRO A 548 0.31 -1.24 13.86
N THR A 549 -0.71 -1.88 13.28
CA THR A 549 -1.92 -2.42 13.89
C THR A 549 -2.16 -3.91 13.59
N ALA A 550 -1.20 -4.65 13.03
CA ALA A 550 -1.35 -6.10 12.84
C ALA A 550 -0.08 -6.85 13.26
N GLY A 551 -0.13 -7.49 14.44
CA GLY A 551 0.86 -8.49 14.84
C GLY A 551 0.52 -9.83 14.20
N GLU A 552 1.53 -10.49 13.62
CA GLU A 552 1.41 -11.79 12.94
C GLU A 552 1.12 -12.95 13.92
N ALA A 553 0.27 -13.87 13.47
CA ALA A 553 0.15 -15.23 14.00
C ALA A 553 0.63 -16.25 12.94
N PRO A 554 1.04 -17.47 13.32
CA PRO A 554 1.84 -18.35 12.47
C PRO A 554 1.09 -19.00 11.31
N ASP A 555 1.84 -19.27 10.24
CA ASP A 555 1.50 -19.99 9.01
C ASP A 555 1.07 -21.46 9.27
N GLU A 556 -0.23 -21.73 9.34
CA GLU A 556 -0.78 -23.08 9.11
C GLU A 556 -2.04 -23.11 8.23
N ALA A 557 -2.43 -22.00 7.61
CA ALA A 557 -3.63 -21.94 6.77
C ALA A 557 -3.32 -21.85 5.27
N LYS A 558 -2.65 -22.87 4.72
CA LYS A 558 -2.57 -23.11 3.26
C LYS A 558 -3.06 -24.51 2.91
N ALA A 559 -4.32 -24.77 3.22
CA ALA A 559 -5.13 -25.79 2.56
C ALA A 559 -6.59 -25.52 2.91
N VAL A 560 -7.31 -24.84 2.00
CA VAL A 560 -8.75 -24.83 1.72
C VAL A 560 -9.08 -23.41 1.22
N ALA A 561 -8.76 -23.14 -0.04
CA ALA A 561 -9.20 -21.95 -0.76
C ALA A 561 -9.72 -22.39 -2.13
N GLU A 562 -10.80 -23.18 -2.11
CA GLU A 562 -11.65 -23.46 -3.26
C GLU A 562 -13.10 -23.23 -2.83
N ASP A 563 -13.48 -21.96 -2.70
CA ASP A 563 -14.80 -21.45 -3.09
C ASP A 563 -14.78 -19.93 -2.89
N ALA A 564 -14.14 -19.24 -3.84
CA ALA A 564 -14.25 -17.80 -3.94
C ALA A 564 -15.55 -17.46 -4.69
N GLU A 565 -16.43 -16.75 -3.97
CA GLU A 565 -17.68 -16.19 -4.46
C GLU A 565 -17.51 -15.49 -5.82
N LYS A 566 -18.28 -15.93 -6.81
CA LYS A 566 -18.33 -15.26 -8.12
C LYS A 566 -19.02 -13.89 -7.94
N PRO A 567 -18.49 -12.79 -8.51
CA PRO A 567 -19.18 -11.52 -8.52
C PRO A 567 -20.54 -11.69 -9.22
N PHE A 568 -21.59 -11.12 -8.62
CA PHE A 568 -22.95 -11.18 -9.18
C PHE A 568 -23.00 -10.57 -10.58
N VAL A 569 -23.05 -11.43 -11.60
CA VAL A 569 -23.31 -11.02 -12.99
C VAL A 569 -24.82 -10.92 -13.16
N ARG A 570 -25.31 -9.69 -13.38
CA ARG A 570 -26.73 -9.42 -13.61
C ARG A 570 -27.18 -10.13 -14.90
N GLU A 571 -28.12 -11.08 -14.81
CA GLU A 571 -28.57 -11.92 -15.94
C GLU A 571 -29.27 -11.15 -17.09
N GLY A 572 -29.42 -9.83 -16.99
CA GLY A 572 -30.19 -9.03 -17.94
C GLY A 572 -29.52 -7.72 -18.34
N ARG A 573 -29.76 -7.32 -19.61
CA ARG A 573 -29.34 -6.04 -20.19
C ARG A 573 -29.87 -4.86 -19.36
N LYS A 574 -28.98 -3.94 -18.96
CA LYS A 574 -29.35 -2.71 -18.26
C LYS A 574 -30.21 -1.82 -19.16
N VAL A 575 -31.49 -1.69 -18.84
CA VAL A 575 -32.44 -0.85 -19.60
C VAL A 575 -32.06 0.63 -19.45
N GLY A 576 -31.88 1.31 -20.58
CA GLY A 576 -31.52 2.72 -20.64
C GLY A 576 -32.65 3.63 -20.14
N ARG A 577 -32.30 4.76 -19.53
CA ARG A 577 -33.27 5.68 -18.90
C ARG A 577 -34.39 6.18 -19.84
N ASN A 578 -34.12 6.23 -21.15
CA ASN A 578 -35.06 6.65 -22.19
C ASN A 578 -35.64 5.48 -23.01
N GLU A 579 -35.25 4.23 -22.74
CA GLU A 579 -35.79 3.04 -23.40
C GLU A 579 -37.21 2.72 -22.90
N PRO A 580 -38.01 1.96 -23.68
CA PRO A 580 -39.32 1.49 -23.26
C PRO A 580 -39.21 0.69 -21.95
N CYS A 581 -40.09 0.96 -21.00
CA CYS A 581 -40.06 0.28 -19.72
C CYS A 581 -40.43 -1.21 -19.89
N PRO A 582 -39.66 -2.16 -19.34
CA PRO A 582 -39.86 -3.60 -19.54
C PRO A 582 -41.18 -4.16 -18.96
N CYS A 583 -41.95 -3.35 -18.22
CA CYS A 583 -43.28 -3.71 -17.74
C CYS A 583 -44.39 -3.64 -18.80
N GLY A 584 -44.07 -3.33 -20.06
CA GLY A 584 -45.05 -3.25 -21.16
C GLY A 584 -45.94 -2.00 -21.15
N SER A 585 -45.66 -1.02 -20.28
CA SER A 585 -46.51 0.18 -20.11
C SER A 585 -46.47 1.20 -21.27
N GLY A 586 -45.66 0.97 -22.30
CA GLY A 586 -45.45 1.90 -23.43
C GLY A 586 -44.73 3.22 -23.06
N LYS A 587 -44.41 3.45 -21.77
CA LYS A 587 -43.72 4.65 -21.28
C LYS A 587 -42.20 4.43 -21.21
N LYS A 588 -41.42 5.52 -21.31
CA LYS A 588 -39.96 5.47 -21.09
C LYS A 588 -39.66 5.09 -19.64
N TYR A 589 -38.59 4.33 -19.39
CA TYR A 589 -38.23 3.83 -18.05
C TYR A 589 -38.25 4.92 -16.97
N LYS A 590 -37.69 6.11 -17.24
CA LYS A 590 -37.69 7.27 -16.32
C LYS A 590 -39.07 7.80 -15.90
N GLN A 591 -40.12 7.48 -16.64
CA GLN A 591 -41.50 7.92 -16.39
C GLN A 591 -42.37 6.79 -15.82
N CYS A 592 -41.79 5.62 -15.56
CA CYS A 592 -42.45 4.45 -14.99
C CYS A 592 -41.61 3.92 -13.82
N HIS A 593 -41.00 2.74 -13.93
CA HIS A 593 -40.22 2.11 -12.85
C HIS A 593 -38.93 2.87 -12.48
N GLY A 594 -38.45 3.77 -13.34
CA GLY A 594 -37.34 4.67 -13.06
C GLY A 594 -37.76 6.07 -12.61
N ARG A 595 -39.04 6.27 -12.24
CA ARG A 595 -39.54 7.54 -11.72
C ARG A 595 -39.11 7.66 -10.26
N LEU A 596 -38.16 8.56 -10.00
CA LEU A 596 -37.79 8.94 -8.64
C LEU A 596 -38.96 9.74 -8.04
N ALA A 597 -39.34 9.39 -6.80
CA ALA A 597 -40.39 10.08 -6.04
C ALA A 597 -39.98 11.51 -5.70
#